data_AF-A0A3D1XV80-F1
#
_entry.id   AF-A0A3D1XV80-F1
#
_cell.length_a   1.000
_cell.length_b   1.000
_cell.length_c   1.000
_cell.angle_alpha   90.00
_cell.angle_beta   90.00
_cell.angle_gamma   90.00
#
_symmetry.space_group_name_H-M   'P 1'
#
loop_
_entity.id
_entity.type
_entity.pdbx_description
1 polymer ?
#
loop_
_entity_poly.entity_id
_entity_poly.type
_entity_poly.pdbx_seq_one_letter_code
_entity_poly.pdbx_strand_id
1 'polypeptide(L)' 'ENFFNLVRVSFSQRRKQLINVLSKGLKLKKEIISDKLSLIGIDPKRRAETLSMDDFAKLSNFLIV' A
#
# COMPACT_ATOMS: atom_id res chain seq x y z
N GLU A 1 -14.92 -5.72 1.73
CA GLU A 1 -14.49 -5.32 0.36
C GLU A 1 -13.11 -4.64 0.31
N ASN A 2 -12.77 -3.80 1.28
CA ASN A 2 -11.59 -2.92 1.21
C ASN A 2 -10.22 -3.62 1.18
N PHE A 3 -10.06 -4.74 1.91
CA PHE A 3 -8.79 -5.51 1.92
C PHE A 3 -8.43 -6.09 0.55
N PHE A 4 -9.34 -6.82 -0.09
CA PHE A 4 -9.07 -7.44 -1.40
C PHE A 4 -8.87 -6.39 -2.50
N ASN A 5 -9.58 -5.26 -2.42
CA ASN A 5 -9.33 -4.14 -3.33
C ASN A 5 -7.93 -3.55 -3.13
N LEU A 6 -7.49 -3.34 -1.90
CA LEU A 6 -6.13 -2.88 -1.59
C LEU A 6 -5.07 -3.84 -2.15
N VAL A 7 -5.24 -5.15 -1.94
CA VAL A 7 -4.34 -6.17 -2.50
C VAL A 7 -4.33 -6.07 -4.02
N ARG A 8 -5.50 -6.07 -4.67
CA ARG A 8 -5.62 -5.95 -6.13
C ARG A 8 -4.94 -4.69 -6.67
N VAL A 9 -5.15 -3.54 -6.02
CA VAL A 9 -4.50 -2.28 -6.37
C VAL A 9 -2.99 -2.41 -6.23
N SER A 10 -2.49 -2.96 -5.12
CA SER A 10 -1.06 -3.13 -4.85
C SER A 10 -0.34 -3.98 -5.91
N PHE A 11 -1.05 -4.92 -6.55
CA PHE A 11 -0.53 -5.75 -7.65
C PHE A 11 -0.88 -5.24 -9.06
N SER A 12 -1.59 -4.10 -9.20
CA SER A 12 -2.05 -3.58 -10.49
C SER A 12 -0.91 -3.12 -11.43
N GLN A 13 0.28 -2.85 -10.91
CA GLN A 13 1.44 -2.41 -11.69
C GLN A 13 2.70 -3.18 -11.31
N ARG A 14 3.13 -4.06 -12.23
CA ARG A 14 4.31 -4.91 -12.02
C ARG A 14 5.57 -4.07 -11.85
N ARG A 15 6.41 -4.44 -10.86
CA ARG A 15 7.73 -3.85 -10.56
C ARG A 15 7.74 -2.39 -10.09
N LYS A 16 6.58 -1.75 -9.91
CA LYS A 16 6.50 -0.40 -9.35
C LYS A 16 6.55 -0.46 -7.81
N GLN A 17 7.15 0.57 -7.22
CA GLN A 17 7.19 0.73 -5.76
C GLN A 17 5.77 0.92 -5.22
N LEU A 18 5.51 0.40 -4.03
CA LEU A 18 4.22 0.38 -3.36
C LEU A 18 3.61 1.77 -3.27
N ILE A 19 4.39 2.80 -2.90
CA ILE A 19 3.94 4.19 -2.85
C ILE A 19 3.36 4.70 -4.18
N ASN A 20 3.96 4.33 -5.31
CA ASN A 20 3.49 4.77 -6.63
C ASN A 20 2.20 4.05 -7.02
N VAL A 21 2.11 2.77 -6.68
CA VAL A 21 0.94 1.95 -6.98
C VAL A 21 -0.26 2.39 -6.14
N LEU A 22 -0.08 2.53 -4.83
CA LEU A 22 -1.12 2.95 -3.89
C LEU A 22 -1.58 4.39 -4.14
N SER A 23 -0.64 5.32 -4.35
CA SER A 23 -0.99 6.72 -4.65
C SER A 23 -1.87 6.81 -5.90
N LYS A 24 -1.51 6.09 -6.97
CA LYS A 24 -2.29 6.08 -8.21
C LYS A 24 -3.62 5.34 -8.08
N GLY A 25 -3.63 4.18 -7.42
CA GLY A 25 -4.83 3.35 -7.29
C GLY A 25 -5.87 3.87 -6.30
N LEU A 26 -5.42 4.52 -5.22
CA LEU A 26 -6.30 5.12 -4.20
C LEU A 26 -6.54 6.61 -4.42
N LYS A 27 -5.91 7.22 -5.44
CA LYS A 27 -5.96 8.66 -5.73
C LYS A 27 -5.55 9.54 -4.53
N LEU A 28 -4.60 9.05 -3.74
CA LEU A 28 -4.04 9.74 -2.59
C LEU A 28 -2.67 10.32 -2.92
N LYS A 29 -2.30 11.42 -2.25
CA LYS A 29 -0.97 12.00 -2.38
C LYS A 29 0.10 11.05 -1.87
N LYS A 30 1.29 11.07 -2.50
CA LYS A 30 2.40 10.18 -2.13
C LYS A 30 2.86 10.44 -0.70
N GLU A 31 2.87 11.69 -0.25
CA GLU A 31 3.22 12.06 1.13
C GLU A 31 2.35 11.29 2.14
N ILE A 32 1.03 11.33 1.97
CA ILE A 32 0.07 10.64 2.87
C ILE A 32 0.32 9.13 2.91
N ILE A 33 0.56 8.52 1.74
CA ILE A 33 0.87 7.09 1.65
C ILE A 33 2.21 6.77 2.33
N SER A 34 3.22 7.60 2.11
CA SER A 34 4.55 7.45 2.69
C SER A 34 4.51 7.50 4.22
N ASP A 35 3.80 8.48 4.76
CA ASP A 35 3.67 8.67 6.21
C ASP A 35 2.95 7.48 6.85
N LYS A 36 1.83 7.04 6.27
CA LYS A 36 1.08 5.88 6.77
C LYS A 36 1.89 4.58 6.71
N LEU A 37 2.61 4.34 5.61
CA LEU A 37 3.46 3.16 5.46
C LEU A 37 4.61 3.17 6.48
N SER A 38 5.26 4.32 6.66
CA SER A 38 6.35 4.48 7.63
C SER A 38 5.86 4.27 9.06
N LEU A 39 4.66 4.75 9.40
CA LEU A 39 4.07 4.59 10.73
C LEU A 39 3.82 3.12 11.10
N ILE A 40 3.49 2.27 10.12
CA ILE A 40 3.30 0.82 10.33
C ILE A 40 4.56 -0.01 10.05
N GLY A 41 5.71 0.65 9.87
CA GLY A 41 7.01 0.00 9.69
C GLY A 41 7.24 -0.60 8.29
N ILE A 42 6.51 -0.13 7.27
CA ILE A 42 6.67 -0.59 5.88
C ILE A 42 7.44 0.48 5.09
N ASP A 43 8.57 0.10 4.49
CA ASP A 43 9.28 1.00 3.57
C ASP A 43 8.42 1.29 2.32
N PRO A 44 8.08 2.57 2.03
CA PRO A 44 7.28 2.96 0.88
C PRO A 44 7.87 2.57 -0.48
N LYS A 45 9.19 2.32 -0.55
CA LYS A 45 9.91 1.92 -1.75
C LYS A 45 9.84 0.41 -2.01
N ARG A 46 9.33 -0.40 -1.06
CA ARG A 46 9.11 -1.84 -1.28
C ARG A 46 8.14 -2.10 -2.42
N ARG A 47 8.16 -3.31 -2.94
CA ARG A 47 7.15 -3.79 -3.91
C ARG A 47 6.09 -4.58 -3.18
N ALA A 48 4.87 -4.58 -3.71
CA ALA A 48 3.74 -5.33 -3.15
C ALA A 48 4.05 -6.83 -2.97
N GLU A 49 4.80 -7.43 -3.89
CA GLU A 49 5.24 -8.84 -3.82
C GLU A 49 6.15 -9.17 -2.64
N THR A 50 6.71 -8.16 -1.95
CA THR A 50 7.56 -8.37 -0.78
C THR A 50 6.81 -8.28 0.54
N LEU A 51 5.56 -7.82 0.54
CA LEU A 51 4.76 -7.65 1.76
C LEU A 51 4.20 -9.00 2.22
N SER A 52 4.16 -9.20 3.53
CA SER A 52 3.47 -10.33 4.16
C SER A 52 1.96 -10.11 4.24
N MET A 53 1.20 -11.15 4.55
CA MET A 53 -0.25 -11.03 4.77
C MET A 53 -0.57 -10.08 5.94
N ASP A 54 0.22 -10.14 7.02
CA ASP A 54 0.12 -9.21 8.15
C ASP A 54 0.40 -7.76 7.76
N ASP A 55 1.36 -7.53 6.86
CA ASP A 55 1.64 -6.18 6.33
C ASP A 55 0.42 -5.63 5.59
N PHE A 56 -0.23 -6.46 4.77
CA PHE A 56 -1.47 -6.07 4.09
C PHE A 56 -2.62 -5.83 5.06
N ALA A 57 -2.73 -6.61 6.14
CA ALA A 57 -3.77 -6.43 7.15
C ALA A 57 -3.59 -5.09 7.88
N LYS A 58 -2.36 -4.79 8.33
CA LYS A 58 -2.00 -3.50 8.93
C LYS A 58 -2.29 -2.35 7.97
N LEU A 59 -1.87 -2.49 6.71
CA LEU A 59 -2.07 -1.48 5.69
C LEU A 59 -3.55 -1.22 5.43
N SER A 60 -4.39 -2.26 5.34
CA SER A 60 -5.83 -2.12 5.16
C SER A 60 -6.49 -1.38 6.32
N ASN A 61 -6.10 -1.69 7.55
CA ASN A 61 -6.64 -1.02 8.74
C ASN A 61 -6.21 0.45 8.84
N PHE A 62 -5.05 0.81 8.29
CA PHE A 62 -4.47 2.15 8.43
C PHE A 62 -4.78 3.09 7.25
N LEU A 63 -4.90 2.55 6.03
CA LEU A 63 -5.19 3.34 4.84
C LEU A 63 -6.67 3.65 4.68
N ILE A 64 -7.53 2.73 5.11
CA ILE A 64 -8.95 2.73 4.79
C ILE A 64 -9.72 2.96 6.09
N VAL A 65 -10.08 4.23 6.32
CA VAL A 65 -11.12 4.63 7.28
C VAL A 65 -12.44 4.61 6.55
#